data_AF-A0A660PLS0-F1
#
_entry.id   AF-A0A660PLS0-F1
#
_cell.length_a   1.000
_cell.length_b   1.000
_cell.length_c   1.000
_cell.angle_alpha   90.00
_cell.angle_beta   90.00
_cell.angle_gamma   90.00
#
_symmetry.space_group_name_H-M   'P 1'
#
loop_
_entity.id
_entity.type
_entity.pdbx_description
1 polymer ?
#
loop_
_entity_poly.entity_id
_entity_poly.type
_entity_poly.pdbx_seq_one_letter_code
_entity_poly.pdbx_strand_id
1 'polypeptide(L)'
;MKTKVCQKKIDDVLEMLDDNNLGALDINQIKQTILLIKNTIESNNSGLEELNILRQDYIQRVSGMLKAIAAVCRNKEETEEILNLIESFEQMSAVKLISIYRKVSAKFRNAFPTSFGITNHYTPKNKSYAEYK
;
A
#
# COMPACT_ATOMS: atom_id res chain seq x y z
N MET A 1 -13.41 -12.05 -11.88
CA MET A 1 -14.16 -12.67 -13.01
C MET A 1 -13.46 -12.45 -14.35
N LYS A 2 -12.98 -11.24 -14.69
CA LYS A 2 -12.31 -10.94 -15.98
C LYS A 2 -11.07 -11.80 -16.31
N THR A 3 -10.22 -12.12 -15.32
CA THR A 3 -9.00 -12.92 -15.53
C THR A 3 -9.28 -14.36 -15.96
N LYS A 4 -10.29 -15.01 -15.35
CA LYS A 4 -10.71 -16.38 -15.72
C LYS A 4 -11.31 -16.45 -17.13
N VAL A 5 -11.92 -15.35 -17.60
CA VAL A 5 -12.49 -15.26 -18.95
C VAL A 5 -11.39 -15.07 -20.01
N CYS A 6 -10.31 -14.34 -19.70
CA CYS A 6 -9.16 -14.24 -20.60
C CYS A 6 -8.37 -15.55 -20.71
N GLN A 7 -8.18 -16.26 -19.59
CA GLN A 7 -7.47 -17.55 -19.57
C GLN A 7 -8.13 -18.55 -20.53
N LYS A 8 -9.45 -18.74 -20.38
CA LYS A 8 -10.22 -19.65 -21.23
C LYS A 8 -10.10 -19.30 -22.72
N LYS A 9 -10.16 -18.01 -23.07
CA LYS A 9 -10.03 -17.57 -24.48
C LYS A 9 -8.64 -17.78 -25.06
N ILE A 10 -7.60 -17.74 -24.23
CA ILE A 10 -6.24 -18.08 -24.65
C ILE A 10 -6.16 -19.58 -24.93
N ASP A 11 -6.69 -20.40 -24.02
CA ASP A 11 -6.73 -21.86 -24.18
C ASP A 11 -7.50 -22.25 -25.46
N ASP A 12 -8.67 -21.63 -25.70
CA ASP A 12 -9.49 -21.84 -26.90
C ASP A 12 -8.72 -21.50 -28.20
N VAL A 13 -7.91 -20.43 -28.19
CA VAL A 13 -7.08 -20.05 -29.36
C VAL A 13 -5.89 -20.98 -29.54
N LEU A 14 -5.24 -21.42 -28.45
CA LEU A 14 -4.12 -22.35 -28.52
C LEU A 14 -4.54 -23.71 -29.06
N GLU A 15 -5.75 -24.18 -28.74
CA GLU A 15 -6.32 -25.43 -29.27
C GLU A 15 -6.62 -25.32 -30.78
N MET A 16 -7.02 -24.15 -31.26
CA MET A 16 -7.23 -23.88 -32.69
C MET A 16 -5.94 -23.77 -33.50
N LEU A 17 -4.80 -23.50 -32.85
CA LEU A 17 -3.48 -23.40 -33.47
C LEU A 17 -2.78 -24.76 -33.63
N ASP A 18 -3.39 -25.87 -33.18
CA ASP A 18 -2.85 -27.21 -33.35
C ASP A 18 -2.82 -27.63 -34.83
N ASP A 19 -1.79 -28.37 -35.24
CA ASP A 19 -1.48 -28.69 -36.65
C ASP A 19 -2.62 -29.44 -37.36
N ASN A 20 -3.51 -30.08 -36.60
CA ASN A 20 -4.66 -30.82 -37.09
C ASN A 20 -5.83 -29.93 -37.55
N ASN A 21 -5.84 -28.62 -37.23
CA ASN A 21 -6.99 -27.73 -37.43
C ASN A 21 -6.70 -26.44 -38.25
N LEU A 22 -5.52 -26.33 -38.87
CA LEU A 22 -5.09 -25.15 -39.64
C LEU A 22 -6.08 -24.70 -40.74
N GLY A 23 -6.87 -25.63 -41.30
CA GLY A 23 -7.88 -25.33 -42.33
C GLY A 23 -9.14 -24.63 -41.81
N ALA A 24 -9.41 -24.65 -40.50
CA ALA A 24 -10.59 -24.05 -39.86
C ALA A 24 -10.26 -22.76 -39.09
N LEU A 25 -9.07 -22.22 -39.30
CA LEU A 25 -8.46 -21.19 -38.46
C LEU A 25 -9.02 -19.80 -38.81
N ASP A 26 -9.89 -19.26 -37.95
CA ASP A 26 -10.42 -17.91 -38.13
C ASP A 26 -9.41 -16.86 -37.63
N ILE A 27 -8.63 -16.32 -38.55
CA ILE A 27 -7.64 -15.26 -38.30
C ILE A 27 -8.29 -14.03 -37.66
N ASN A 28 -9.56 -13.72 -37.98
CA ASN A 28 -10.25 -12.59 -37.36
C ASN A 28 -10.52 -12.86 -35.88
N GLN A 29 -10.94 -14.09 -35.54
CA GLN A 29 -11.15 -14.49 -34.16
C GLN A 29 -9.84 -14.39 -33.35
N ILE A 30 -8.72 -14.84 -33.90
CA ILE A 30 -7.40 -14.72 -33.27
C ILE A 30 -7.03 -13.25 -33.05
N LYS A 31 -7.19 -12.41 -34.08
CA LYS A 31 -6.92 -10.97 -33.97
C LYS A 31 -7.76 -10.30 -32.88
N GLN A 32 -9.04 -10.65 -32.77
CA GLN A 32 -9.92 -10.14 -31.72
C GLN A 32 -9.48 -10.60 -30.33
N THR A 33 -9.08 -11.86 -30.18
CA THR A 33 -8.58 -12.39 -28.91
C THR A 33 -7.28 -11.70 -28.49
N ILE A 34 -6.34 -11.50 -29.42
CA ILE A 34 -5.09 -10.78 -29.16
C ILE A 34 -5.37 -9.33 -28.73
N LEU A 35 -6.28 -8.63 -29.42
CA LEU A 35 -6.68 -7.27 -29.04
C LEU A 35 -7.30 -7.22 -27.64
N LEU A 36 -8.16 -8.18 -27.30
CA LEU A 36 -8.76 -8.27 -25.98
C LEU A 36 -7.70 -8.49 -24.89
N ILE A 37 -6.74 -9.38 -25.13
CA ILE A 37 -5.63 -9.64 -24.21
C ILE A 37 -4.79 -8.39 -24.03
N LYS A 38 -4.39 -7.74 -25.13
CA LYS A 38 -3.63 -6.49 -25.11
C LYS A 38 -4.33 -5.42 -24.25
N ASN A 39 -5.61 -5.15 -24.53
CA ASN A 39 -6.38 -4.16 -23.77
C ASN A 39 -6.51 -4.53 -22.29
N THR A 40 -6.61 -5.82 -21.97
CA THR A 40 -6.67 -6.31 -20.58
C THR A 40 -5.32 -6.10 -19.87
N ILE A 41 -4.20 -6.36 -20.54
CA ILE A 41 -2.86 -6.12 -20.01
C ILE A 41 -2.66 -4.62 -19.78
N GLU A 42 -2.99 -3.78 -20.75
CA GLU A 42 -2.88 -2.32 -20.62
C GLU A 42 -3.72 -1.78 -19.46
N SER A 43 -4.97 -2.23 -19.33
CA SER A 43 -5.83 -1.87 -18.20
C SER A 43 -5.28 -2.33 -16.86
N ASN A 44 -4.69 -3.53 -16.78
CA ASN A 44 -4.09 -4.03 -15.55
C ASN A 44 -2.81 -3.26 -15.19
N ASN A 45 -1.98 -2.91 -16.16
CA ASN A 45 -0.76 -2.12 -15.95
C ASN A 45 -1.10 -0.73 -15.41
N SER A 46 -2.10 -0.06 -15.98
CA SER A 46 -2.60 1.21 -15.46
C SER A 46 -3.08 1.07 -14.00
N GLY A 47 -3.81 0.01 -13.67
CA GLY A 47 -4.21 -0.25 -12.28
C GLY A 47 -3.02 -0.52 -11.34
N LEU A 48 -1.97 -1.19 -11.81
CA LEU A 48 -0.74 -1.40 -11.03
C LEU A 48 0.00 -0.09 -10.78
N GLU A 49 0.05 0.81 -11.76
CA GLU A 49 0.64 2.15 -11.60
C GLU A 49 -0.12 2.97 -10.55
N GLU A 50 -1.46 3.01 -10.61
CA GLU A 50 -2.28 3.69 -9.61
C GLU A 50 -2.06 3.12 -8.20
N LEU A 51 -2.00 1.80 -8.06
CA LEU A 51 -1.72 1.14 -6.78
C LEU A 51 -0.31 1.43 -6.28
N ASN A 52 0.67 1.57 -7.18
CA ASN A 52 2.03 1.95 -6.80
C ASN A 52 2.08 3.39 -6.29
N ILE A 53 1.39 4.33 -6.95
CA ILE A 53 1.27 5.72 -6.49
C ILE A 53 0.66 5.75 -5.08
N LEU A 54 -0.44 5.03 -4.85
CA LEU A 54 -1.05 4.94 -3.53
C LEU A 54 -0.10 4.33 -2.50
N ARG A 55 0.65 3.29 -2.86
CA ARG A 55 1.66 2.70 -1.97
C ARG A 55 2.67 3.74 -1.53
N GLN A 56 3.22 4.51 -2.47
CA GLN A 56 4.23 5.53 -2.19
C GLN A 56 3.70 6.64 -1.26
N ASP A 57 2.46 7.10 -1.46
CA ASP A 57 1.81 8.06 -0.55
C ASP A 57 1.67 7.48 0.87
N TYR A 58 1.26 6.22 1.02
CA TYR A 58 1.20 5.57 2.33
C TYR A 58 2.57 5.44 2.99
N ILE A 59 3.60 5.02 2.23
CA ILE A 59 4.98 4.93 2.72
C ILE A 59 5.44 6.28 3.24
N GLN A 60 5.24 7.36 2.46
CA GLN A 60 5.64 8.71 2.84
C GLN A 60 4.94 9.17 4.11
N ARG A 61 3.62 8.98 4.22
CA ARG A 61 2.84 9.38 5.40
C ARG A 61 3.26 8.63 6.67
N VAL A 62 3.39 7.30 6.59
CA VAL A 62 3.81 6.49 7.73
C VAL A 62 5.21 6.88 8.19
N SER A 63 6.12 7.06 7.23
CA SER A 63 7.50 7.45 7.51
C SER A 63 7.58 8.82 8.19
N GLY A 64 6.79 9.79 7.71
CA GLY A 64 6.69 11.10 8.34
C GLY A 64 6.19 11.04 9.78
N MET A 65 5.13 10.28 10.04
CA MET A 65 4.59 10.10 11.40
C MET A 65 5.60 9.42 12.33
N LEU A 66 6.30 8.38 11.87
CA LEU A 66 7.32 7.69 12.68
C LEU A 66 8.49 8.62 13.03
N LYS A 67 9.01 9.37 12.05
CA LYS A 67 10.09 10.34 12.28
C LYS A 67 9.68 11.43 13.26
N ALA A 68 8.46 11.94 13.16
CA ALA A 68 7.93 12.92 14.10
C ALA A 68 7.80 12.37 15.53
N ILE A 69 7.28 11.14 15.68
CA ILE A 69 7.21 10.46 16.98
C ILE A 69 8.62 10.30 17.58
N ALA A 70 9.59 9.81 16.79
CA ALA A 70 10.97 9.63 17.23
C ALA A 70 11.60 10.94 17.71
N ALA A 71 11.39 12.03 16.95
CA ALA A 71 11.90 13.35 17.28
C ALA A 71 11.38 13.88 18.63
N VAL A 72 10.12 13.57 18.98
CA VAL A 72 9.53 13.97 20.27
C VAL A 72 10.00 13.07 21.42
N CYS A 73 10.13 11.77 21.19
CA CYS A 73 10.56 10.80 22.21
C CYS A 73 12.04 10.92 22.58
N ARG A 74 12.89 11.52 21.73
CA ARG A 74 14.34 11.73 21.95
C ARG A 74 15.13 10.46 22.32
N ASN A 75 14.63 9.28 21.92
CA ASN A 75 15.35 8.02 22.11
C ASN A 75 16.14 7.68 20.84
N LYS A 76 17.48 7.62 20.95
CA LYS A 76 18.38 7.38 19.83
C LYS A 76 18.31 5.95 19.30
N GLU A 77 18.20 4.96 20.18
CA GLU A 77 18.09 3.54 19.80
C GLU A 77 16.79 3.28 19.03
N GLU A 78 15.66 3.82 19.50
CA GLU A 78 14.38 3.74 18.79
C GLU A 78 14.40 4.45 17.42
N THR A 79 15.24 5.49 17.26
CA THR A 79 15.36 6.20 15.99
C THR A 79 16.01 5.33 14.92
N GLU A 80 17.06 4.58 15.25
CA GLU A 80 17.72 3.65 14.32
C GLU A 80 16.79 2.50 13.91
N GLU A 81 16.05 1.93 14.86
CA GLU A 81 15.04 0.90 14.56
C GLU A 81 13.95 1.42 13.62
N ILE A 82 13.52 2.67 13.80
CA ILE A 82 12.52 3.32 12.94
C ILE A 82 13.06 3.51 11.52
N LEU A 83 14.32 3.91 11.36
CA LEU A 83 14.93 4.07 10.04
C LEU A 83 15.02 2.72 9.31
N ASN A 84 15.48 1.68 10.00
CA ASN A 84 15.52 0.31 9.46
C ASN A 84 14.11 -0.19 9.06
N LEU A 85 13.09 0.13 9.87
CA LEU A 85 11.71 -0.20 9.54
C LEU A 85 11.23 0.53 8.28
N ILE A 86 11.55 1.82 8.12
CA ILE A 86 11.17 2.63 6.95
C ILE A 86 11.80 2.07 5.68
N GLU A 87 13.07 1.68 5.70
CA GLU A 87 13.77 1.08 4.56
C GLU A 87 13.10 -0.22 4.09
N SER A 88 12.48 -0.97 5.01
CA SER A 88 11.78 -2.21 4.68
C SER A 88 10.38 -2.03 4.08
N PHE A 89 9.83 -0.81 4.02
CA PHE A 89 8.45 -0.56 3.59
C PHE A 89 8.19 -0.91 2.13
N GLU A 90 9.17 -0.75 1.25
CA GLU A 90 9.01 -1.05 -0.18
C GLU A 90 8.71 -2.53 -0.42
N GLN A 91 9.34 -3.41 0.36
CA GLN A 91 9.22 -4.87 0.24
C GLN A 91 8.04 -5.42 1.06
N MET A 92 7.39 -4.62 1.90
CA MET A 92 6.24 -5.08 2.67
C MET A 92 5.02 -5.29 1.78
N SER A 93 4.16 -6.27 2.13
CA SER A 93 2.85 -6.41 1.51
C SER A 93 1.93 -5.23 1.85
N ALA A 94 0.97 -4.93 0.97
CA ALA A 94 0.02 -3.83 1.17
C ALA A 94 -0.78 -4.00 2.48
N VAL A 95 -1.17 -5.24 2.80
CA VAL A 95 -1.89 -5.57 4.04
C VAL A 95 -1.06 -5.20 5.27
N LYS A 96 0.24 -5.50 5.25
CA LYS A 96 1.14 -5.19 6.35
C LYS A 96 1.37 -3.68 6.47
N LEU A 97 1.58 -2.98 5.35
CA LEU A 97 1.74 -1.53 5.32
C LEU A 97 0.51 -0.80 5.90
N ILE A 98 -0.70 -1.21 5.51
CA ILE A 98 -1.96 -0.65 6.06
C ILE A 98 -2.08 -0.92 7.56
N SER A 99 -1.72 -2.13 8.01
CA SER A 99 -1.74 -2.47 9.44
C SER A 99 -0.80 -1.57 10.25
N ILE A 100 0.42 -1.34 9.75
CA ILE A 100 1.40 -0.44 10.36
C ILE A 100 0.85 0.99 10.38
N TYR A 101 0.31 1.48 9.26
CA TYR A 101 -0.28 2.81 9.17
C TYR A 101 -1.32 3.05 10.26
N ARG A 102 -2.25 2.11 10.49
CA ARG A 102 -3.28 2.23 11.53
C ARG A 102 -2.68 2.38 12.93
N LYS A 103 -1.67 1.55 13.25
CA LYS A 103 -0.98 1.58 14.55
C LYS A 103 -0.21 2.89 14.74
N VAL A 104 0.54 3.30 13.71
CA VAL A 104 1.34 4.52 13.74
C VAL A 104 0.45 5.75 13.82
N SER A 105 -0.64 5.82 13.05
CA SER A 105 -1.61 6.92 13.12
C SER A 105 -2.23 7.08 14.51
N ALA A 106 -2.54 5.98 15.19
CA ALA A 106 -3.01 6.03 16.57
C ALA A 106 -1.94 6.58 17.54
N LYS A 107 -0.70 6.08 17.44
CA LYS A 107 0.43 6.58 18.25
C LYS A 107 0.72 8.07 17.98
N PHE A 108 0.68 8.48 16.71
CA PHE A 108 0.89 9.85 16.28
C PHE A 108 -0.15 10.79 16.89
N ARG A 109 -1.44 10.41 16.87
CA ARG A 109 -2.50 11.19 17.55
C ARG A 109 -2.26 11.35 19.05
N ASN A 110 -1.75 10.31 19.71
CA ASN A 110 -1.43 10.37 21.14
C ASN A 110 -0.23 11.26 21.43
N ALA A 111 0.79 11.26 20.56
CA ALA A 111 1.97 12.12 20.69
C ALA A 111 1.69 13.59 20.33
N PHE A 112 0.71 13.83 19.44
CA PHE A 112 0.36 15.15 18.91
C PHE A 112 -1.15 15.45 19.03
N PRO A 113 -1.72 15.57 20.25
CA PRO A 113 -3.16 15.73 20.47
C PRO A 113 -3.73 17.04 19.90
N THR A 114 -2.94 18.12 19.92
CA THR A 114 -3.32 19.43 19.38
C THR A 114 -3.47 19.45 17.86
N SER A 115 -2.74 18.59 17.14
CA SER A 115 -2.79 18.50 15.67
C SER A 115 -4.12 17.94 15.13
N PHE A 116 -4.98 17.39 15.99
CA PHE A 116 -6.27 16.80 15.60
C PHE A 116 -7.48 17.52 16.23
N GLY A 117 -7.29 18.71 16.79
CA GLY A 117 -8.38 19.51 17.38
C GLY A 117 -9.01 18.89 18.62
N ILE A 118 -8.39 17.86 19.21
CA ILE A 118 -8.81 17.28 20.48
C ILE A 118 -8.24 18.17 21.58
N THR A 119 -9.02 19.15 22.03
CA THR A 119 -8.77 19.92 23.24
C THR A 119 -8.89 19.00 24.47
N ASN A 120 -7.92 18.12 24.66
CA ASN A 120 -7.72 17.51 25.97
C ASN A 120 -7.17 18.59 26.89
N HIS A 121 -8.06 19.16 27.70
CA HIS A 121 -7.70 19.97 28.85
C HIS A 121 -6.73 19.17 29.73
N TYR A 122 -5.44 19.41 29.54
CA TYR A 122 -4.41 18.93 30.43
C TYR A 122 -4.57 19.68 31.75
N THR A 123 -5.28 19.11 32.72
CA THR A 123 -5.18 19.55 34.12
C THR A 123 -3.80 19.15 34.62
N PRO A 124 -2.88 20.10 34.89
CA PRO A 124 -1.65 19.74 35.56
C PRO A 124 -2.02 19.17 36.93
N LYS A 125 -1.46 18.01 37.30
CA LYS A 125 -1.47 17.58 38.70
C LYS A 125 -0.75 18.68 39.48
N ASN A 126 -1.51 19.47 40.24
CA ASN A 126 -0.96 20.43 41.18
C ASN A 126 0.02 19.68 42.08
N LYS A 127 1.32 19.94 41.94
CA LYS A 127 2.28 19.59 42.98
C LYS A 127 1.83 20.30 44.24
N SER A 128 1.60 19.53 45.30
CA SER A 128 1.32 20.08 46.62
C SER A 128 2.51 20.95 47.03
N TYR A 129 2.26 22.14 47.59
CA TYR A 129 3.28 23.06 48.10
C TYR A 129 4.23 22.40 49.12
N ALA A 130 3.84 21.25 49.68
CA ALA A 130 4.66 20.43 50.56
C ALA A 130 5.90 19.82 49.88
N GLU A 131 5.95 19.70 48.55
CA GLU A 131 7.09 19.14 47.81
C GLU A 131 8.23 20.15 47.57
N TYR A 132 8.05 21.41 47.99
CA TYR A 132 9.02 22.50 47.83
C TYR A 132 9.79 22.84 49.13
N LYS A 133 9.69 22.02 50.17
CA LYS A 133 10.45 22.18 51.42
C LYS A 133 11.68 21.29 51.47
#